data_AF-A0A6B1GNE8-F1
#
_entry.id   AF-A0A6B1GNE8-F1
#
_cell.length_a   1.000
_cell.length_b   1.000
_cell.length_c   1.000
_cell.angle_alpha   90.00
_cell.angle_beta   90.00
_cell.angle_gamma   90.00
#
_symmetry.space_group_name_H-M   'P 1'
#
loop_
_entity.id
_entity.type
_entity.pdbx_description
1 polymer ?
#
loop_
_entity_poly.entity_id
_entity_poly.type
_entity_poly.pdbx_seq_one_letter_code
_entity_poly.pdbx_strand_id
1 'polypeptide(L)'
;MRPFSSPGMTYSHTSIVDLSCEEMFHIVNDVESYPEFISFCNAGRLDQMHADGYTASIEFNLGKFSKHITTRNFVSPYSSVSMRLVSGPFKRMNGTWTFSEL
;
A
#
# COMPACT_ATOMS: atom_id res chain seq x y z
N MET A 1 6.78 30.49 16.09
CA MET A 1 5.68 29.50 16.04
C MET A 1 6.26 28.17 15.61
N ARG A 2 6.20 27.12 16.45
CA ARG A 2 6.55 25.75 16.05
C ARG A 2 5.28 25.08 15.53
N PRO A 3 5.29 24.40 14.36
CA PRO A 3 4.09 23.71 13.90
C PRO A 3 3.80 22.53 14.84
N PHE A 4 2.60 22.51 15.41
CA PHE A 4 2.06 21.34 16.09
C PHE A 4 2.08 20.17 15.09
N SER A 5 2.97 19.21 15.34
CA SER A 5 2.98 17.95 14.62
C SER A 5 2.05 17.02 15.38
N SER A 6 0.91 16.64 14.79
CA SER A 6 0.04 15.61 15.37
C SER A 6 0.87 14.35 15.65
N PRO A 7 0.70 13.68 16.80
CA PRO A 7 1.40 12.43 17.08
C PRO A 7 1.11 11.42 15.96
N GLY A 8 2.16 10.72 15.51
CA GLY A 8 2.02 9.70 14.47
C GLY A 8 1.08 8.59 14.93
N MET A 9 0.08 8.26 14.11
CA MET A 9 -0.82 7.14 14.34
C MET A 9 -0.21 5.88 13.75
N THR A 10 -0.22 4.77 14.49
CA THR A 10 0.17 3.44 13.99
C THR A 10 -1.03 2.51 14.11
N TYR A 11 -1.25 1.70 13.08
CA TYR A 11 -2.29 0.67 13.04
C TYR A 11 -1.65 -0.64 12.57
N SER A 12 -2.05 -1.77 13.18
CA SER A 12 -1.59 -3.11 12.81
C SER A 12 -2.75 -4.09 12.88
N HIS A 13 -2.83 -4.97 11.91
CA HIS A 13 -3.81 -6.06 11.85
C HIS A 13 -3.15 -7.30 11.26
N THR A 14 -3.60 -8.48 11.70
CA THR A 14 -3.12 -9.78 11.23
C THR A 14 -4.34 -10.67 11.02
N SER A 15 -4.33 -11.43 9.92
CA SER A 15 -5.37 -12.39 9.58
C SER A 15 -4.72 -13.67 9.09
N ILE A 16 -5.42 -14.80 9.30
CA ILE A 16 -5.08 -16.09 8.71
C ILE A 16 -6.00 -16.28 7.51
N VAL A 17 -5.45 -16.74 6.39
CA VAL A 17 -6.17 -16.94 5.13
C VAL A 17 -5.74 -18.26 4.50
N ASP A 18 -6.62 -18.86 3.69
CA ASP A 18 -6.37 -20.11 2.97
C ASP A 18 -5.62 -19.86 1.65
N LEU A 19 -4.54 -19.08 1.72
CA LEU A 19 -3.68 -18.75 0.59
C LEU A 19 -2.22 -18.90 1.03
N SER A 20 -1.39 -19.39 0.12
CA SER A 20 0.07 -19.42 0.32
C SER A 20 0.65 -18.01 0.43
N CYS A 21 1.86 -17.90 0.98
CA CYS A 21 2.59 -16.62 1.02
C CYS A 21 2.80 -16.05 -0.39
N GLU A 22 2.98 -16.90 -1.40
CA GLU A 22 3.14 -16.50 -2.80
C GLU A 22 1.85 -15.93 -3.39
N GLU A 23 0.71 -16.61 -3.18
CA GLU A 23 -0.59 -16.12 -3.65
C GLU A 23 -0.95 -14.78 -2.99
N MET A 24 -0.78 -14.66 -1.68
CA MET A 24 -1.02 -13.39 -0.96
C MET A 24 -0.08 -12.28 -1.41
N PHE A 25 1.19 -12.60 -1.66
CA PHE A 25 2.15 -11.66 -2.21
C PHE A 25 1.70 -11.14 -3.57
N HIS A 26 1.26 -12.01 -4.48
CA HIS A 26 0.78 -11.60 -5.80
C HIS A 26 -0.44 -10.68 -5.71
N ILE A 27 -1.40 -10.98 -4.83
CA ILE A 27 -2.58 -10.12 -4.62
C ILE A 27 -2.16 -8.73 -4.15
N VAL A 28 -1.26 -8.63 -3.16
CA VAL A 28 -0.79 -7.34 -2.63
C VAL A 28 0.10 -6.58 -3.62
N ASN A 29 0.82 -7.29 -4.48
CA ASN A 29 1.74 -6.68 -5.43
C ASN A 29 1.05 -6.24 -6.72
N ASP A 30 -0.14 -6.78 -7.03
CA ASP A 30 -0.94 -6.45 -8.20
C ASP A 30 -1.85 -5.24 -7.98
N VAL A 31 -1.21 -4.07 -7.90
CA VAL A 31 -1.89 -2.79 -7.62
C VAL A 31 -2.90 -2.39 -8.69
N GLU A 32 -2.73 -2.82 -9.94
CA GLU A 32 -3.59 -2.43 -11.07
C GLU A 32 -4.96 -3.10 -10.99
N SER A 33 -5.02 -4.30 -10.43
CA SER A 33 -6.26 -5.06 -10.20
C SER A 33 -7.05 -4.60 -8.97
N TYR A 34 -6.51 -3.71 -8.14
CA TYR A 34 -7.18 -3.25 -6.92
C TYR A 34 -8.61 -2.73 -7.11
N PRO A 35 -8.96 -1.98 -8.19
CA PRO A 35 -10.33 -1.53 -8.41
C PRO A 35 -11.35 -2.67 -8.58
N GLU A 36 -10.90 -3.88 -8.93
CA GLU A 36 -11.77 -5.04 -9.13
C GLU A 36 -12.31 -5.61 -7.81
N PHE A 37 -11.59 -5.42 -6.69
CA PHE A 37 -11.93 -6.05 -5.42
C PHE A 37 -11.87 -5.13 -4.19
N ILE A 38 -11.27 -3.94 -4.27
CA ILE A 38 -11.30 -2.94 -3.19
C ILE A 38 -12.40 -1.93 -3.49
N SER A 39 -13.55 -2.04 -2.81
CA SER A 39 -14.77 -1.27 -3.12
C SER A 39 -14.62 0.26 -3.11
N PHE A 40 -13.59 0.81 -2.46
CA PHE A 40 -13.32 2.24 -2.41
C PHE A 40 -12.11 2.66 -3.26
N CYS A 41 -11.48 1.74 -3.99
CA CYS A 41 -10.39 2.02 -4.93
C CYS A 41 -10.98 2.31 -6.31
N ASN A 42 -10.70 3.49 -6.86
CA ASN A 42 -11.15 3.89 -8.19
C ASN A 42 -10.18 3.44 -9.28
N ALA A 43 -8.88 3.49 -8.98
CA ALA A 43 -7.82 3.19 -9.93
C ALA A 43 -6.55 2.76 -9.17
N GLY A 44 -5.82 1.82 -9.75
CA GLY A 44 -4.45 1.51 -9.39
C GLY A 44 -3.56 1.59 -10.63
N ARG A 45 -2.32 2.04 -10.46
CA ARG A 45 -1.38 2.18 -11.56
C ARG A 45 0.04 1.86 -11.11
N LEU A 46 0.73 1.05 -11.90
CA LEU A 46 2.17 0.89 -11.82
C LEU A 46 2.86 2.07 -12.51
N ASP A 47 3.50 2.96 -11.75
CA ASP A 47 4.12 4.17 -12.30
C ASP A 47 5.54 3.90 -12.83
N GLN A 48 6.33 3.11 -12.09
CA GLN A 48 7.72 2.83 -12.44
C GLN A 48 8.23 1.55 -11.79
N MET A 49 8.97 0.73 -12.54
CA MET A 49 9.69 -0.43 -12.00
C MET A 49 11.11 -0.06 -11.57
N HIS A 50 11.60 -0.71 -10.51
CA HIS A 50 12.95 -0.58 -9.97
C HIS A 50 13.53 -1.97 -9.69
N ALA A 51 14.83 -2.05 -9.42
CA ALA A 51 15.50 -3.33 -9.13
C ALA A 51 15.02 -3.98 -7.81
N ASP A 52 14.61 -3.15 -6.84
CA ASP A 52 14.19 -3.53 -5.49
C ASP A 52 12.68 -3.31 -5.26
N GLY A 53 11.90 -3.13 -6.33
CA GLY A 53 10.44 -3.04 -6.27
C GLY A 53 9.87 -2.06 -7.30
N TYR A 54 8.90 -1.24 -6.92
CA TYR A 54 8.18 -0.37 -7.85
C TYR A 54 7.69 0.93 -7.18
N THR A 55 7.31 1.92 -7.98
CA THR A 55 6.48 3.05 -7.57
C THR A 55 5.08 2.81 -8.13
N ALA A 56 4.06 2.98 -7.30
CA ALA A 56 2.67 2.85 -7.71
C ALA A 56 1.79 3.94 -7.12
N SER A 57 0.68 4.19 -7.81
CA SER A 57 -0.35 5.14 -7.42
C SER A 57 -1.67 4.43 -7.25
N ILE A 58 -2.42 4.79 -6.20
CA ILE A 58 -3.81 4.37 -6.04
C ILE A 58 -4.70 5.59 -5.81
N GLU A 59 -5.88 5.57 -6.42
CA GLU A 59 -6.94 6.55 -6.21
C GLU A 59 -8.06 5.89 -5.39
N PHE A 60 -8.53 6.56 -4.35
CA PHE A 60 -9.58 6.05 -3.47
C PHE A 60 -10.57 7.13 -3.04
N ASN A 61 -11.81 6.72 -2.79
CA ASN A 61 -12.86 7.60 -2.28
C ASN A 61 -12.88 7.61 -0.75
N LEU A 62 -12.85 8.80 -0.17
CA LEU A 62 -13.15 9.03 1.24
C LEU A 62 -14.41 9.92 1.34
N GLY A 63 -15.57 9.27 1.47
CA GLY A 63 -16.86 9.94 1.35
C GLY A 63 -17.07 10.48 -0.06
N LYS A 64 -17.37 11.79 -0.20
CA LYS A 64 -17.58 12.45 -1.50
C LYS A 64 -16.30 12.92 -2.19
N PHE A 65 -15.13 12.70 -1.57
CA PHE A 65 -13.85 13.20 -2.06
C PHE A 65 -12.99 12.06 -2.59
N SER A 66 -12.56 12.17 -3.83
CA SER A 66 -11.46 11.35 -4.35
C SER A 66 -10.13 11.86 -3.79
N LYS A 67 -9.25 10.91 -3.44
CA LYS A 67 -7.88 11.12 -2.98
C LYS A 67 -6.95 10.19 -3.74
N HIS A 68 -5.71 10.61 -3.86
CA HIS A 68 -4.66 9.85 -4.52
C HIS A 68 -3.44 9.77 -3.60
N ILE A 69 -2.80 8.61 -3.54
CA ILE A 69 -1.48 8.42 -2.95
C ILE A 69 -0.57 7.75 -3.96
N THR A 70 0.70 8.13 -3.94
CA THR A 70 1.79 7.44 -4.62
C THR A 70 2.75 6.91 -3.58
N THR A 71 3.14 5.65 -3.68
CA THR A 71 4.13 5.02 -2.80
C THR A 71 5.30 4.46 -3.59
N ARG A 72 6.47 4.47 -2.95
CA ARG A 72 7.62 3.65 -3.32
C ARG A 72 7.54 2.35 -2.52
N ASN A 73 7.42 1.24 -3.23
CA ASN A 73 7.25 -0.10 -2.66
C ASN A 73 8.55 -0.88 -2.83
N PHE A 74 9.13 -1.30 -1.71
CA PHE A 74 10.29 -2.17 -1.63
C PHE A 74 9.82 -3.60 -1.44
N VAL A 75 10.29 -4.50 -2.29
CA VAL A 75 9.74 -5.85 -2.42
C VAL A 75 10.76 -6.89 -2.00
N SER A 76 10.39 -7.72 -1.03
CA SER A 76 11.04 -8.99 -0.72
C SER A 76 10.08 -10.11 -1.13
N PRO A 77 10.29 -10.76 -2.29
CA PRO A 77 9.33 -11.71 -2.85
C PRO A 77 8.83 -12.72 -1.81
N TYR A 78 7.52 -12.90 -1.77
CA TYR A 78 6.81 -13.86 -0.91
C TYR A 78 6.97 -13.65 0.61
N SER A 79 7.65 -12.58 1.05
CA SER A 79 7.92 -12.32 2.47
C SER A 79 7.36 -10.97 2.91
N SER A 80 7.62 -9.89 2.15
CA SER A 80 7.12 -8.57 2.54
C SER A 80 7.09 -7.55 1.40
N VAL A 81 6.21 -6.56 1.57
CA VAL A 81 6.16 -5.34 0.75
C VAL A 81 6.16 -4.14 1.68
N SER A 82 7.22 -3.33 1.63
CA SER A 82 7.34 -2.10 2.42
C SER A 82 7.04 -0.87 1.57
N MET A 83 6.08 -0.06 2.00
CA MET A 83 5.57 1.10 1.28
C MET A 83 6.03 2.38 1.96
N ARG A 84 6.52 3.36 1.19
CA ARG A 84 6.83 4.71 1.66
C ARG A 84 6.13 5.74 0.79
N LEU A 85 5.52 6.75 1.40
CA LEU A 85 4.85 7.83 0.68
C LEU A 85 5.83 8.59 -0.22
N VAL A 86 5.45 8.77 -1.48
CA VAL A 86 6.07 9.71 -2.42
C VAL A 86 5.25 10.99 -2.50
N SER A 87 3.93 10.86 -2.69
CA SER A 87 3.00 12.00 -2.74
C SER A 87 1.61 11.60 -2.29
N GLY A 88 0.82 12.57 -1.81
CA GLY A 88 -0.56 12.35 -1.38
C GLY A 88 -0.98 13.34 -0.28
N PRO A 89 -2.15 13.15 0.34
CA PRO A 89 -2.69 14.06 1.36
C PRO A 89 -1.96 13.98 2.71
N PHE A 90 -1.11 12.98 2.92
CA PHE A 90 -0.33 12.81 4.15
C PHE A 90 1.02 13.51 4.05
N LYS A 91 1.56 13.97 5.19
CA LYS A 91 2.95 14.47 5.25
C LYS A 91 3.97 13.32 5.17
N ARG A 92 3.65 12.19 5.79
CA ARG A 92 4.43 10.95 5.80
C ARG A 92 3.47 9.78 5.98
N MET A 93 3.74 8.68 5.28
CA MET A 93 3.06 7.41 5.47
C MET A 93 4.09 6.32 5.18
N ASN A 94 4.14 5.32 6.05
CA ASN A 94 4.87 4.08 5.83
C ASN A 94 3.93 2.92 6.13
N GLY A 95 4.09 1.81 5.43
CA GLY A 95 3.33 0.59 5.71
C GLY A 95 4.15 -0.64 5.33
N THR A 96 3.82 -1.78 5.92
CA THR A 96 4.49 -3.04 5.62
C THR A 96 3.44 -4.15 5.59
N TRP A 97 3.42 -4.88 4.48
CA TRP A 97 2.79 -6.18 4.39
C TRP A 97 3.84 -7.23 4.72
N THR A 98 3.47 -8.21 5.57
CA THR A 98 4.32 -9.36 5.90
C THR A 98 3.50 -10.62 5.66
N PHE A 99 4.11 -11.59 4.99
CA PHE A 99 3.54 -12.90 4.72
C PHE A 99 4.39 -13.95 5.43
N SER A 100 3.75 -14.85 6.16
CA SER A 100 4.41 -15.93 6.88
C SER A 100 3.50 -17.14 6.96
N GLU A 101 4.11 -18.32 6.91
CA GLU A 101 3.44 -19.56 7.31
C GLU A 101 3.15 -19.55 8.82
N LEU A 102 2.17 -20.36 9.23
CA LEU A 102 1.76 -20.52 10.63
C LEU A 102 2.74 -21.39 11.43
#